data_AF-A0A9E1Q447-F1
#
_entry.id   AF-A0A9E1Q447-F1
#
_cell.length_a   1.000
_cell.length_b   1.000
_cell.length_c   1.000
_cell.angle_alpha   90.00
_cell.angle_beta   90.00
_cell.angle_gamma   90.00
#
_symmetry.space_group_name_H-M   'P 1'
#
loop_
_entity.id
_entity.type
_entity.pdbx_description
1 polymer ?
#
loop_
_entity_poly.entity_id
_entity_poly.type
_entity_poly.pdbx_seq_one_letter_code
_entity_poly.pdbx_strand_id
1 'polypeptide(L)'
;MKQLLTTLLLLFATSNALAQAPYPSKVDLRFDHWYDYSEMTTALHELVAAYPNLLSIKSLGNSVGGLEIWLVTLNNPKTGTDREKTAMFIDGNIHGNE
;
A
#
# COMPACT_ATOMS: atom_id res chain seq x y z
N MET A 1 28.12 17.45 45.57
CA MET A 1 28.03 16.08 45.01
C MET A 1 26.61 15.55 44.80
N LYS A 2 25.54 16.12 45.39
CA LYS A 2 24.15 15.67 45.14
C LYS A 2 23.44 16.34 43.96
N GLN A 3 23.95 17.46 43.46
CA GLN A 3 23.38 18.22 42.34
C GLN A 3 23.91 17.74 40.96
N LEU A 4 25.03 17.00 40.93
CA LEU A 4 25.63 16.49 39.69
C LEU A 4 24.98 15.16 39.23
N LEU A 5 24.29 14.47 40.13
CA LEU A 5 23.65 13.18 39.84
C LEU A 5 22.27 13.34 39.20
N THR A 6 21.62 14.50 39.38
CA THR A 6 20.26 14.76 38.87
C THR A 6 20.25 15.07 37.38
N THR A 7 21.37 15.53 36.80
CA THR A 7 21.46 15.87 35.37
C THR A 7 21.64 14.64 34.46
N LEU A 8 22.12 13.52 34.99
CA LEU A 8 22.40 12.32 34.19
C LEU A 8 21.15 11.46 33.91
N LEU A 9 20.06 11.66 34.66
CA LEU A 9 18.85 10.85 34.52
C LEU A 9 17.89 11.33 33.40
N LEU A 10 18.13 12.50 32.80
CA LEU A 10 17.28 13.03 31.72
C LEU A 10 17.71 12.59 30.30
N LEU A 11 18.84 11.90 30.14
CA LEU A 11 19.40 11.55 28.82
C LEU A 11 18.90 10.22 28.23
N PHE A 12 18.02 9.49 28.93
CA PHE A 12 17.52 8.17 28.48
C PHE A 12 16.01 8.11 28.20
N ALA A 13 15.34 9.25 28.05
CA ALA A 13 14.00 9.27 27.44
C ALA A 13 14.12 9.32 25.92
N THR A 14 14.84 8.36 25.32
CA THR A 14 14.69 8.10 23.88
C THR A 14 13.31 7.49 23.72
N SER A 15 12.33 8.32 23.38
CA SER A 15 11.05 7.85 22.86
C SER A 15 11.39 6.94 21.67
N ASN A 16 11.26 5.63 21.85
CA ASN A 16 11.20 4.72 20.73
C ASN A 16 10.03 5.22 19.89
N ALA A 17 10.34 5.78 18.72
CA ALA A 17 9.32 6.00 17.71
C ALA A 17 8.85 4.60 17.31
N LEU A 18 7.80 4.11 17.96
CA LEU A 18 7.14 2.89 17.53
C LEU A 18 6.57 3.20 16.16
N ALA A 19 7.12 2.58 15.12
CA ALA A 19 6.46 2.54 13.83
C ALA A 19 5.04 2.02 14.04
N GLN A 20 4.07 2.63 13.35
CA GLN A 20 2.69 2.15 13.38
C GLN A 20 2.71 0.65 13.05
N ALA A 21 2.24 -0.18 13.98
CA ALA A 21 2.13 -1.60 13.71
C ALA A 21 1.27 -1.79 12.45
N PRO A 22 1.67 -2.67 11.52
CA PRO A 22 0.94 -2.88 10.28
C PRO A 22 -0.52 -3.22 10.62
N TYR A 23 -1.46 -2.56 9.93
CA TYR A 23 -2.86 -2.88 10.09
C TYR A 23 -3.09 -4.33 9.65
N PRO A 24 -3.86 -5.13 10.39
CA PRO A 24 -4.15 -6.50 9.99
C PRO A 24 -4.74 -6.53 8.58
N SER A 25 -4.04 -7.18 7.66
CA SER A 25 -4.47 -7.36 6.28
C SER A 25 -4.72 -8.84 6.01
N LYS A 26 -5.71 -9.14 5.16
CA LYS A 26 -5.94 -10.49 4.65
C LYS A 26 -4.89 -10.94 3.63
N VAL A 27 -4.09 -10.00 3.12
CA VAL A 27 -3.04 -10.21 2.11
C VAL A 27 -1.74 -9.64 2.66
N ASP A 28 -0.66 -10.40 2.54
CA ASP A 28 0.67 -9.99 2.98
C ASP A 28 1.33 -9.09 1.93
N LEU A 29 1.13 -7.78 2.05
CA LEU A 29 1.80 -6.77 1.24
C LEU A 29 2.97 -6.20 2.03
N ARG A 30 4.18 -6.42 1.52
CA ARG A 30 5.42 -6.00 2.16
C ARG A 30 5.84 -4.62 1.64
N PHE A 31 6.02 -3.66 2.53
CA PHE A 31 6.44 -2.30 2.17
C PHE A 31 7.96 -2.10 2.25
N ASP A 32 8.71 -3.19 2.44
CA ASP A 32 10.16 -3.27 2.50
C ASP A 32 10.73 -4.17 1.37
N HIS A 33 9.92 -4.48 0.35
CA HIS A 33 10.28 -5.34 -0.78
C HIS A 33 9.94 -4.67 -2.11
N TRP A 34 10.87 -4.74 -3.06
CA TRP A 34 10.63 -4.34 -4.45
C TRP A 34 10.00 -5.51 -5.20
N TYR A 35 8.74 -5.35 -5.59
CA TYR A 35 8.03 -6.35 -6.37
C TYR A 35 8.45 -6.31 -7.83
N ASP A 36 8.77 -7.46 -8.42
CA ASP A 36 8.81 -7.56 -9.87
C ASP A 36 7.39 -7.59 -10.48
N TYR A 37 7.30 -7.60 -11.81
CA TYR A 37 6.01 -7.59 -12.51
C TYR A 37 5.11 -8.79 -12.15
N SER A 38 5.69 -9.99 -12.04
CA SER A 38 4.94 -11.21 -11.72
C SER A 38 4.47 -11.19 -10.27
N GLU A 39 5.34 -10.78 -9.35
CA GLU A 39 5.01 -10.65 -7.93
C GLU A 39 3.91 -9.60 -7.72
N MET A 40 4.03 -8.43 -8.37
CA MET A 40 3.01 -7.38 -8.28
C MET A 40 1.68 -7.85 -8.90
N THR A 41 1.72 -8.55 -10.04
CA THR A 41 0.51 -9.11 -10.66
C THR A 41 -0.20 -10.07 -9.70
N THR A 42 0.52 -11.01 -9.09
CA THR A 42 -0.04 -11.92 -8.08
C THR A 42 -0.61 -11.16 -6.89
N ALA A 43 0.14 -10.19 -6.35
CA ALA A 43 -0.29 -9.40 -5.20
C ALA A 43 -1.61 -8.63 -5.47
N LEU A 44 -1.76 -8.05 -6.66
CA LEU A 44 -3.01 -7.36 -7.05
C LEU A 44 -4.19 -8.33 -7.16
N HIS A 45 -3.98 -9.51 -7.74
CA HIS A 45 -5.03 -10.53 -7.85
C HIS A 45 -5.43 -11.08 -6.47
N GLU A 46 -4.48 -11.35 -5.58
CA GLU A 46 -4.75 -11.76 -4.19
C GLU A 46 -5.50 -10.68 -3.42
N LEU A 47 -5.11 -9.41 -3.58
CA LEU A 47 -5.79 -8.27 -2.95
C LEU A 47 -7.26 -8.20 -3.38
N VAL A 48 -7.54 -8.32 -4.68
CA VAL A 48 -8.91 -8.32 -5.20
C VAL A 48 -9.70 -9.53 -4.69
N ALA A 49 -9.10 -10.72 -4.67
CA ALA A 49 -9.72 -11.93 -4.17
C ALA A 49 -10.06 -11.86 -2.66
N ALA A 50 -9.25 -11.14 -1.87
CA ALA A 50 -9.49 -10.95 -0.44
C ALA A 50 -10.60 -9.93 -0.12
N TYR A 51 -10.86 -9.00 -1.04
CA TYR A 51 -11.85 -7.91 -0.89
C TYR A 51 -12.79 -7.74 -2.12
N PRO A 52 -13.48 -8.80 -2.58
CA PRO A 52 -14.22 -8.79 -3.84
C PRO A 52 -15.46 -7.88 -3.84
N ASN A 53 -15.96 -7.51 -2.65
CA ASN A 53 -17.07 -6.58 -2.51
C ASN A 53 -16.67 -5.11 -2.70
N LEU A 54 -15.36 -4.83 -2.68
CA LEU A 54 -14.80 -3.48 -2.75
C LEU A 54 -13.88 -3.30 -3.96
N LEU A 55 -13.18 -4.35 -4.36
CA LEU A 55 -12.16 -4.31 -5.39
C LEU A 55 -12.61 -5.08 -6.63
N SER A 56 -12.31 -4.52 -7.79
CA SER A 56 -12.31 -5.23 -9.06
C SER A 56 -11.00 -4.97 -9.79
N ILE A 57 -10.59 -5.91 -10.64
CA ILE A 57 -9.38 -5.79 -11.46
C ILE A 57 -9.73 -6.05 -12.92
N LYS A 58 -9.10 -5.29 -13.80
CA LYS A 58 -9.11 -5.53 -15.25
C LYS A 58 -7.80 -5.11 -15.86
N SER A 59 -7.52 -5.62 -17.06
CA SER A 59 -6.47 -5.06 -17.90
C SER A 59 -6.98 -3.83 -18.65
N LEU A 60 -6.11 -2.84 -18.81
CA LEU A 60 -6.28 -1.70 -19.73
C LEU A 60 -5.73 -1.99 -21.13
N GLY A 61 -5.10 -3.15 -21.31
CA GLY A 61 -4.41 -3.57 -22.52
C GLY A 61 -2.99 -4.06 -22.22
N ASN A 62 -2.23 -4.33 -23.28
CA ASN A 62 -0.84 -4.75 -23.18
C ASN A 62 0.11 -3.57 -23.42
N SER A 63 1.24 -3.57 -22.72
CA SER A 63 2.37 -2.70 -23.01
C SER A 63 3.00 -3.06 -24.36
N VAL A 64 3.93 -2.22 -24.84
CA VAL A 64 4.73 -2.53 -26.04
C VAL A 64 5.48 -3.87 -25.91
N GLY A 65 5.89 -4.23 -24.69
CA GLY A 65 6.54 -5.50 -24.38
C GLY A 65 5.58 -6.68 -24.16
N GLY A 66 4.27 -6.49 -24.35
CA GLY A 66 3.26 -7.54 -24.21
C GLY A 66 2.76 -7.80 -22.79
N LEU A 67 3.23 -7.06 -21.79
CA LEU A 67 2.77 -7.22 -20.40
C LEU A 67 1.41 -6.54 -20.20
N GLU A 68 0.49 -7.19 -19.47
CA GLU A 68 -0.79 -6.60 -19.09
C GLU A 68 -0.59 -5.35 -18.21
N ILE A 69 -1.37 -4.30 -18.48
CA ILE A 69 -1.42 -3.08 -17.67
C ILE A 69 -2.66 -3.16 -16.78
N TRP A 70 -2.44 -3.47 -15.50
CA TRP A 70 -3.52 -3.69 -14.55
C TRP A 70 -4.14 -2.39 -14.03
N LEU A 71 -5.47 -2.37 -13.94
CA LEU A 71 -6.23 -1.37 -13.19
C LEU A 71 -7.04 -2.08 -12.10
N VAL A 72 -6.83 -1.66 -10.85
CA VAL A 72 -7.69 -2.01 -9.72
C VAL A 72 -8.62 -0.85 -9.40
N THR A 73 -9.92 -1.12 -9.36
CA THR A 73 -10.93 -0.15 -8.94
C THR A 73 -11.34 -0.43 -7.51
N LEU A 74 -11.19 0.56 -6.62
CA LEU A 74 -11.77 0.55 -5.27
C LEU A 74 -13.11 1.28 -5.26
N ASN A 75 -14.17 0.56 -4.92
CA ASN A 75 -15.51 1.11 -4.85
C ASN A 75 -16.35 0.43 -3.75
N ASN A 76 -16.97 1.20 -2.87
CA ASN A 76 -18.06 0.68 -2.03
C ASN A 76 -19.40 0.80 -2.80
N PRO A 77 -20.01 -0.30 -3.26
CA PRO A 77 -21.23 -0.26 -4.07
C PRO A 77 -22.45 0.21 -3.27
N LYS A 78 -22.40 0.19 -1.93
CA LYS A 78 -23.50 0.68 -1.07
C LYS A 78 -23.68 2.19 -1.14
N THR A 79 -22.70 2.93 -1.67
CA THR A 79 -22.75 4.39 -1.79
C THR A 79 -22.90 4.87 -3.23
N GLY A 80 -23.28 3.98 -4.15
CA GLY A 80 -23.40 4.26 -5.59
C GLY A 80 -22.34 3.54 -6.42
N THR A 81 -22.51 3.56 -7.75
CA THR A 81 -21.55 2.93 -8.67
C THR A 81 -20.23 3.73 -8.73
N ASP A 82 -19.19 3.11 -9.28
CA ASP A 82 -17.89 3.75 -9.51
C ASP A 82 -17.95 4.92 -10.51
N ARG A 83 -19.03 5.02 -11.29
CA ARG A 83 -19.26 6.06 -12.30
C ARG A 83 -20.11 7.24 -11.83
N GLU A 84 -20.77 7.12 -10.69
CA GLU A 84 -21.68 8.15 -10.16
C GLU A 84 -21.03 8.98 -9.04
N LYS A 85 -19.77 8.67 -8.69
CA LYS A 85 -19.00 9.33 -7.63
C LYS A 85 -17.78 10.01 -8.21
N THR A 86 -17.29 11.04 -7.53
CA THR A 86 -15.98 11.63 -7.84
C THR A 86 -14.90 10.57 -7.66
N ALA A 87 -14.12 10.34 -8.72
CA ALA A 87 -13.00 9.40 -8.71
C ALA A 87 -11.68 10.13 -8.45
N MET A 88 -10.74 9.42 -7.85
CA MET A 88 -9.33 9.79 -7.80
C MET A 88 -8.54 8.76 -8.61
N PHE A 89 -7.70 9.23 -9.52
CA PHE A 89 -6.79 8.37 -10.27
C PHE A 89 -5.41 8.44 -9.60
N ILE A 90 -4.81 7.26 -9.37
CA ILE A 90 -3.49 7.12 -8.76
C ILE A 90 -2.71 6.16 -9.64
N ASP A 91 -1.56 6.62 -10.13
CA ASP A 91 -0.57 5.81 -10.83
C ASP A 91 0.82 6.07 -10.23
N GLY A 92 1.74 5.16 -10.53
CA GLY A 92 3.13 5.22 -10.12
C GLY A 92 3.98 4.39 -11.08
N ASN A 93 5.31 4.53 -10.97
CA ASN A 93 6.27 3.84 -11.83
C ASN A 93 6.10 4.11 -13.33
N ILE A 94 5.57 5.30 -13.70
CA ILE A 94 5.52 5.74 -15.11
C ILE A 94 6.94 5.86 -15.70
N HIS A 95 7.90 6.29 -14.87
CA HIS A 95 9.31 6.05 -15.10
C HIS A 95 9.67 4.73 -14.40
N GLY A 96 10.07 3.72 -15.17
CA GLY A 96 10.28 2.36 -14.64
C GLY A 96 11.38 2.23 -13.58
N ASN A 97 12.17 3.27 -13.36
CA ASN A 97 13.22 3.35 -12.35
C ASN A 97 12.83 4.16 -11.10
N GLU A 98 11.55 4.52 -10.93
CA GLU A 98 10.99 5.30 -9.82
C GLU A 98 9.90 4.54 -9.05
#